data_AF-A0A351Q9Q0-F1
#
_entry.id   AF-A0A351Q9Q0-F1
#
_cell.length_a   1.000
_cell.length_b   1.000
_cell.length_c   1.000
_cell.angle_alpha   90.00
_cell.angle_beta   90.00
_cell.angle_gamma   90.00
#
_symmetry.space_group_name_H-M   'P 1'
#
loop_
_entity.id
_entity.type
_entity.pdbx_description
1 polymer ?
#
loop_
_entity_poly.entity_id
_entity_poly.type
_entity_poly.pdbx_seq_one_letter_code
_entity_poly.pdbx_strand_id
1 'polypeptide(L)'
;ELEINPCTYREKIRSINLILNGGKILNVQAATSTVKLGIQKVLSSLLEDDKVECKNIKISFMQSEKDPSQIGELVHQVIPAAYTQALTQALNCTINSLPLKTDSLYKKIKEQKAKIKMQKEQEAEQKNKEQTEKEETQNENSAVSEQ
;
A
#
# COMPACT_ATOMS: atom_id res chain seq x y z
N GLU A 1 5.30 -6.58 7.66
CA GLU A 1 3.89 -6.97 7.85
C GLU A 1 3.21 -5.94 8.75
N LEU A 2 1.98 -5.55 8.42
CA LEU A 2 1.20 -4.61 9.21
C LEU A 2 -0.23 -5.10 9.41
N GLU A 3 -0.86 -4.52 10.42
CA GLU A 3 -2.26 -4.68 10.77
C GLU A 3 -2.94 -3.31 10.73
N ILE A 4 -4.22 -3.27 10.37
CA ILE A 4 -5.01 -2.04 10.39
C ILE A 4 -6.26 -2.30 11.23
N ASN A 5 -6.52 -1.41 12.18
CA ASN A 5 -7.77 -1.43 12.92
C ASN A 5 -8.93 -1.00 11.99
N PRO A 6 -9.99 -1.81 11.80
CA PRO A 6 -11.04 -1.51 10.83
C PRO A 6 -11.94 -0.32 11.25
N CYS A 7 -11.97 0.04 12.53
CA CYS A 7 -12.78 1.13 13.05
C CYS A 7 -12.01 2.44 13.06
N THR A 8 -10.74 2.42 13.52
CA THR A 8 -9.93 3.63 13.66
C THR A 8 -9.01 3.90 12.47
N TYR A 9 -8.83 2.92 11.59
CA TYR A 9 -7.88 2.93 10.47
C TYR A 9 -6.43 3.21 10.88
N ARG A 10 -6.09 3.02 12.16
CA ARG A 10 -4.71 3.08 12.65
C ARG A 10 -3.98 1.81 12.32
N GLU A 11 -2.78 1.98 11.80
CA GLU A 11 -1.87 0.90 11.47
C GLU A 11 -0.97 0.51 12.64
N LYS A 12 -0.56 -0.75 12.64
CA LYS A 12 0.41 -1.31 13.58
C LYS A 12 1.34 -2.24 12.82
N ILE A 13 2.65 -2.00 12.89
CA ILE A 13 3.64 -2.90 12.30
C ILE A 13 3.80 -4.11 13.20
N ARG A 14 3.48 -5.31 12.68
CA ARG A 14 3.65 -6.57 13.40
C ARG A 14 5.06 -7.11 13.32
N SER A 15 5.67 -7.02 12.13
CA SER A 15 7.01 -7.54 11.90
C SER A 15 7.70 -6.81 10.75
N ILE A 16 9.02 -6.64 10.85
CA ILE A 16 9.88 -6.22 9.75
C ILE A 16 10.89 -7.35 9.51
N ASN A 17 10.90 -7.87 8.29
CA ASN A 17 11.85 -8.88 7.85
C ASN A 17 12.70 -8.27 6.74
N LEU A 18 14.01 -8.20 6.94
CA LEU A 18 14.93 -7.54 6.03
C LEU A 18 16.09 -8.47 5.69
N ILE A 19 16.37 -8.63 4.40
CA ILE A 19 17.52 -9.36 3.88
C ILE A 19 18.38 -8.36 3.12
N LEU A 20 19.64 -8.19 3.54
CA LEU A 20 20.55 -7.19 2.98
C LEU A 20 21.72 -7.85 2.27
N ASN A 21 22.08 -7.33 1.09
CA ASN A 21 23.31 -7.67 0.40
C ASN A 21 24.32 -6.54 0.61
N GLY A 22 25.30 -6.78 1.47
CA GLY A 22 26.34 -5.82 1.85
C GLY A 22 27.75 -6.20 1.39
N GLY A 23 27.88 -7.17 0.49
CA GLY A 23 29.16 -7.85 0.28
C GLY A 23 29.63 -8.58 1.54
N LYS A 24 30.93 -8.61 1.77
CA LYS A 24 31.54 -9.23 2.94
C LYS A 24 31.23 -8.46 4.22
N ILE A 25 30.49 -9.09 5.13
CA ILE A 25 30.14 -8.48 6.41
C ILE A 25 31.30 -8.66 7.40
N LEU A 26 31.96 -7.55 7.74
CA LEU A 26 33.11 -7.55 8.65
C LEU A 26 32.72 -7.81 10.11
N ASN A 27 31.57 -7.30 10.55
CA ASN A 27 31.04 -7.50 11.90
C ASN A 27 29.51 -7.54 11.86
N VAL A 28 28.95 -8.74 12.06
CA VAL A 28 27.51 -9.01 11.98
C VAL A 28 26.72 -8.29 13.09
N GLN A 29 27.27 -8.22 14.31
CA GLN A 29 26.59 -7.59 15.43
C GLN A 29 26.53 -6.07 15.27
N ALA A 30 27.63 -5.45 14.85
CA ALA A 30 27.68 -4.03 14.54
C ALA A 30 26.75 -3.69 13.38
N ALA A 31 26.81 -4.46 12.29
CA ALA A 31 25.93 -4.34 11.13
C ALA A 31 24.45 -4.39 11.54
N THR A 32 24.06 -5.41 12.31
CA THR A 32 22.69 -5.55 12.83
C THR A 32 22.25 -4.34 13.63
N SER A 33 23.11 -3.85 14.53
CA SER A 33 22.80 -2.72 15.41
C SER A 33 22.59 -1.43 14.60
N THR A 34 23.47 -1.15 13.65
CA THR A 34 23.36 -0.01 12.73
C THR A 34 22.07 -0.06 11.92
N VAL A 35 21.73 -1.22 11.36
CA VAL A 35 20.51 -1.40 10.58
C VAL A 35 19.26 -1.21 11.47
N LYS A 36 19.25 -1.75 12.69
CA LYS A 36 18.14 -1.54 13.64
C LYS A 36 17.94 -0.08 13.99
N LEU A 37 19.02 0.65 14.27
CA LEU A 37 18.96 2.08 14.54
C LEU A 37 18.42 2.86 13.34
N GLY A 38 18.86 2.53 12.12
CA GLY A 38 18.34 3.13 10.90
C GLY A 38 16.83 2.87 10.72
N ILE A 39 16.37 1.63 10.96
CA ILE A 39 14.95 1.29 10.94
C ILE A 39 14.18 2.14 11.96
N GLN A 40 14.65 2.25 13.21
CA GLN A 40 13.97 3.04 14.24
C GLN A 40 13.85 4.53 13.87
N LYS A 41 14.90 5.10 13.27
CA LYS A 41 14.87 6.48 12.77
C LYS A 41 13.80 6.65 11.69
N VAL A 42 13.76 5.73 10.72
CA VAL A 42 12.75 5.76 9.66
C VAL A 42 11.34 5.61 10.21
N LEU A 43 11.11 4.65 11.11
CA LEU A 43 9.80 4.42 11.71
C LEU A 43 9.27 5.65 12.47
N SER A 44 10.17 6.41 13.09
CA SER A 44 9.85 7.66 13.77
C SER A 44 9.47 8.80 12.82
N SER A 45 9.74 8.67 11.51
CA SER A 45 9.44 9.67 10.48
C SER A 45 8.32 9.25 9.52
N LEU A 46 7.67 8.11 9.75
CA LEU A 46 6.57 7.65 8.88
C LEU A 46 5.26 8.38 9.15
N LEU A 47 5.10 8.94 10.35
CA LEU A 47 3.92 9.68 10.80
C LEU A 47 4.32 11.09 11.24
N GLU A 48 3.43 12.05 11.04
CA GLU A 48 3.71 13.47 11.30
C GLU A 48 3.58 13.82 12.80
N ASP A 49 2.55 13.30 13.46
CA ASP A 49 2.20 13.60 14.85
C ASP A 49 2.33 12.39 15.81
N ASP A 50 2.82 11.27 15.31
CA ASP A 50 2.87 10.00 16.05
C ASP A 50 4.12 9.20 15.65
N LYS A 51 4.38 8.09 16.32
CA LYS A 51 5.49 7.18 16.00
C LYS A 51 4.98 5.77 15.80
N VAL A 52 5.45 5.15 14.72
CA VAL A 52 5.20 3.74 14.51
C VAL A 52 6.28 2.95 15.24
N GLU A 53 5.88 2.05 16.12
CA GLU A 53 6.82 1.15 16.80
C GLU A 53 6.77 -0.25 16.20
N CYS A 54 7.92 -0.92 16.17
CA CYS A 54 8.03 -2.32 15.81
C CYS A 54 9.04 -3.02 16.73
N LYS A 55 8.57 -4.01 17.50
CA LYS A 55 9.42 -4.81 18.40
C LYS A 55 10.05 -6.03 17.69
N ASN A 56 9.40 -6.53 16.65
CA ASN A 56 9.80 -7.75 15.95
C ASN A 56 10.51 -7.42 14.63
N ILE A 57 11.83 -7.22 14.71
CA ILE A 57 12.68 -6.90 13.55
C ILE A 57 13.69 -8.05 13.36
N LYS A 58 13.56 -8.77 12.24
CA LYS A 58 14.47 -9.84 11.81
C LYS A 58 15.34 -9.34 10.66
N ILE A 59 16.65 -9.44 10.83
CA ILE A 59 17.64 -8.98 9.84
C ILE A 59 18.55 -10.16 9.51
N SER A 60 18.72 -10.42 8.22
CA SER A 60 19.65 -11.41 7.69
C SER A 60 20.56 -10.75 6.64
N PHE A 61 21.79 -11.22 6.54
CA PHE A 61 22.75 -10.75 5.55
C PHE A 61 23.03 -11.87 4.54
N MET A 62 23.02 -11.53 3.26
CA MET A 62 23.44 -12.45 2.21
C MET A 62 24.94 -12.68 2.32
N GLN A 63 25.37 -13.94 2.28
CA GLN A 63 26.80 -14.27 2.22
C GLN A 63 27.35 -13.91 0.83
N SER A 64 28.43 -13.14 0.81
CA SER A 64 29.09 -12.73 -0.43
C SER A 64 30.56 -12.43 -0.16
N GLU A 65 31.43 -12.82 -1.10
CA GLU A 65 32.86 -12.50 -1.12
C GLU A 65 33.17 -11.14 -1.78
N LYS A 66 32.13 -10.38 -2.18
CA LYS A 66 32.32 -9.04 -2.73
C LYS A 66 32.82 -8.06 -1.67
N ASP A 67 33.44 -6.96 -2.11
CA ASP A 67 33.93 -5.92 -1.21
C ASP A 67 32.82 -5.42 -0.26
N PRO A 68 33.16 -5.15 1.02
CA PRO A 68 32.20 -4.63 1.98
C PRO A 68 31.57 -3.32 1.50
N SER A 69 30.24 -3.19 1.65
CA SER A 69 29.52 -1.98 1.30
C SER A 69 28.74 -1.39 2.48
N GLN A 70 28.36 -0.12 2.35
CA GLN A 70 27.59 0.59 3.36
C GLN A 70 26.11 0.15 3.33
N ILE A 71 25.72 -0.64 4.32
CA ILE A 71 24.35 -1.19 4.42
C ILE A 71 23.39 -0.31 5.23
N GLY A 72 23.94 0.61 6.04
CA GLY A 72 23.16 1.36 7.02
C GLY A 72 22.13 2.30 6.39
N GLU A 73 22.42 2.85 5.22
CA GLU A 73 21.53 3.82 4.57
C GLU A 73 20.43 3.20 3.72
N LEU A 74 20.57 1.92 3.34
CA LEU A 74 19.60 1.21 2.49
C LEU A 74 18.20 1.20 3.12
N VAL A 75 18.11 1.19 4.45
CA VAL A 75 16.85 1.18 5.18
C VAL A 75 16.03 2.46 4.98
N HIS A 76 16.67 3.59 4.65
CA HIS A 76 15.97 4.85 4.41
C HIS A 76 15.12 4.84 3.13
N GLN A 77 15.41 3.93 2.20
CA GLN A 77 14.64 3.77 0.97
C GLN A 77 13.71 2.56 1.05
N VAL A 78 14.21 1.44 1.57
CA VAL A 78 13.49 0.16 1.56
C VAL A 78 12.33 0.14 2.54
N ILE A 79 12.53 0.66 3.76
CA ILE A 79 11.49 0.61 4.80
C ILE A 79 10.27 1.48 4.44
N PRO A 80 10.42 2.74 4.00
CA PRO A 80 9.27 3.55 3.58
C PRO A 80 8.49 2.93 2.43
N ALA A 81 9.20 2.41 1.41
CA ALA A 81 8.57 1.76 0.27
C ALA A 81 7.80 0.49 0.66
N ALA A 82 8.40 -0.38 1.51
CA ALA A 82 7.72 -1.57 2.00
C ALA A 82 6.50 -1.22 2.87
N TYR A 83 6.59 -0.14 3.64
CA TYR A 83 5.51 0.35 4.48
C TYR A 83 4.32 0.85 3.64
N THR A 84 4.54 1.75 2.67
CA THR A 84 3.48 2.24 1.80
C THR A 84 2.88 1.13 0.95
N GLN A 85 3.70 0.17 0.50
CA GLN A 85 3.22 -1.00 -0.23
C GLN A 85 2.30 -1.88 0.62
N ALA A 86 2.69 -2.15 1.87
CA ALA A 86 1.87 -2.94 2.78
C ALA A 86 0.54 -2.22 3.12
N LEU A 87 0.56 -0.89 3.27
CA LEU A 87 -0.66 -0.10 3.47
C LEU A 87 -1.57 -0.15 2.24
N THR A 88 -0.97 -0.02 1.05
CA THR A 88 -1.69 -0.09 -0.23
C THR A 88 -2.36 -1.46 -0.39
N GLN A 89 -1.68 -2.54 -0.04
CA GLN A 89 -2.24 -3.90 -0.05
C GLN A 89 -3.37 -4.06 0.97
N ALA A 90 -3.21 -3.55 2.20
CA ALA A 90 -4.21 -3.70 3.25
C ALA A 90 -5.48 -2.85 3.01
N LEU A 91 -5.35 -1.69 2.39
CA LEU A 91 -6.45 -0.73 2.18
C LEU A 91 -6.99 -0.70 0.76
N ASN A 92 -6.32 -1.38 -0.18
CA ASN A 92 -6.55 -1.26 -1.62
C ASN A 92 -6.49 0.19 -2.12
N CYS A 93 -5.67 1.04 -1.48
CA CYS A 93 -5.60 2.48 -1.72
C CYS A 93 -4.15 2.94 -1.85
N THR A 94 -3.80 3.65 -2.92
CA THR A 94 -2.42 4.07 -3.16
C THR A 94 -1.98 5.19 -2.19
N ILE A 95 -0.87 4.93 -1.50
CA ILE A 95 -0.22 5.88 -0.59
C ILE A 95 1.01 6.49 -1.27
N ASN A 96 0.93 7.77 -1.65
CA ASN A 96 1.92 8.44 -2.51
C ASN A 96 2.89 9.36 -1.75
N SER A 97 2.67 9.58 -0.45
CA SER A 97 3.45 10.55 0.32
C SER A 97 3.62 10.09 1.76
N LEU A 98 4.79 10.40 2.30
CA LEU A 98 5.13 10.28 3.72
C LEU A 98 5.70 11.63 4.19
N PRO A 99 5.57 11.99 5.48
CA PRO A 99 4.86 11.26 6.54
C PRO A 99 3.34 11.25 6.34
N LEU A 100 2.64 10.31 6.98
CA LEU A 100 1.17 10.28 7.01
C LEU A 100 0.63 11.02 8.24
N LYS A 101 -0.48 11.72 8.03
CA LYS A 101 -1.34 12.21 9.11
C LYS A 101 -2.24 11.07 9.57
N THR A 102 -2.57 11.01 10.85
CA THR A 102 -3.40 9.95 11.45
C THR A 102 -4.75 9.77 10.73
N ASP A 103 -5.38 10.86 10.31
CA ASP A 103 -6.69 10.81 9.64
C ASP A 103 -6.61 10.63 8.12
N SER A 104 -5.41 10.66 7.54
CA SER A 104 -5.23 10.66 6.08
C SER A 104 -5.71 9.35 5.45
N LEU A 105 -5.50 8.22 6.12
CA LEU A 105 -5.94 6.90 5.66
C LEU A 105 -7.47 6.81 5.61
N TYR A 106 -8.16 7.25 6.67
CA TYR A 106 -9.61 7.27 6.71
C TYR A 106 -10.22 8.12 5.59
N LYS A 107 -9.68 9.34 5.39
CA LYS A 107 -10.15 10.25 4.33
C LYS A 107 -9.98 9.62 2.94
N LYS A 108 -8.81 9.07 2.65
CA LYS A 108 -8.53 8.38 1.37
C LYS A 108 -9.48 7.22 1.09
N ILE A 109 -9.78 6.39 2.10
CA ILE A 109 -10.69 5.25 1.95
C ILE A 109 -12.12 5.73 1.72
N LYS A 110 -12.57 6.78 2.43
CA LYS A 110 -13.90 7.36 2.24
C LYS A 110 -14.06 7.93 0.83
N GLU A 111 -13.07 8.67 0.36
CA GLU A 111 -13.04 9.20 -1.02
C GLU A 111 -13.06 8.08 -2.05
N GLN A 112 -12.29 7.00 -1.83
CA GLN A 112 -12.28 5.86 -2.74
C GLN A 112 -13.63 5.14 -2.78
N LYS A 113 -14.27 4.90 -1.63
CA LYS A 113 -15.61 4.31 -1.58
C LYS A 113 -16.64 5.19 -2.30
N ALA A 114 -16.56 6.50 -2.15
CA ALA A 114 -17.43 7.44 -2.87
C ALA A 114 -17.23 7.35 -4.39
N LYS A 115 -15.98 7.31 -4.87
CA LYS A 115 -15.65 7.14 -6.29
C LYS A 115 -16.17 5.82 -6.85
N ILE A 116 -16.00 4.71 -6.12
CA ILE A 116 -16.50 3.39 -6.52
C ILE A 116 -18.03 3.40 -6.60
N LYS A 117 -18.72 4.06 -5.67
CA LYS A 117 -20.19 4.17 -5.69
C LYS A 117 -20.67 4.94 -6.92
N MET A 118 -20.05 6.09 -7.20
CA MET A 118 -20.37 6.91 -8.39
C MET A 118 -20.12 6.16 -9.70
N GLN A 119 -19.02 5.41 -9.81
CA GLN A 119 -18.72 4.60 -11.00
C GLN A 119 -19.74 3.48 -11.21
N LYS A 120 -20.16 2.79 -10.14
CA LYS A 120 -21.20 1.75 -10.23
C LYS A 120 -22.56 2.29 -10.63
N GLU A 121 -22.92 3.49 -10.16
CA GLU A 121 -24.17 4.15 -10.54
C GLU A 121 -24.14 4.58 -12.02
N GLN A 122 -23.01 5.11 -12.51
CA GLN A 122 -22.82 5.47 -13.93
C GLN A 122 -22.80 4.25 -14.87
N GLU A 123 -22.16 3.14 -14.47
CA GLU A 123 -22.17 1.90 -15.23
C GLU A 123 -23.57 1.24 -15.26
N ALA A 124 -24.34 1.36 -14.19
CA ALA A 124 -25.72 0.87 -14.14
C ALA A 124 -26.65 1.69 -15.05
N GLU A 125 -26.50 3.03 -15.08
CA GLU A 125 -27.25 3.90 -15.99
C GLU A 125 -26.86 3.68 -17.47
N GLN A 126 -25.58 3.42 -17.77
CA GLN A 126 -25.13 3.09 -19.13
C GLN A 126 -25.67 1.73 -19.61
N LYS A 127 -25.65 0.70 -18.75
CA LYS A 127 -26.25 -0.61 -19.09
C LYS A 127 -27.77 -0.54 -19.29
N ASN A 128 -28.46 0.31 -18.53
CA ASN A 128 -29.90 0.52 -18.71
C ASN A 128 -30.22 1.24 -20.02
N LYS A 129 -29.41 2.24 -20.42
CA LYS A 129 -29.57 2.92 -21.72
C LYS A 129 -29.29 2.00 -22.91
N GLU A 130 -28.26 1.15 -22.84
CA GLU A 130 -27.96 0.16 -23.88
C GLU A 130 -29.00 -0.98 -23.99
N GLN A 131 -29.75 -1.28 -22.93
CA GLN A 131 -30.89 -2.20 -22.99
C GLN A 131 -32.15 -1.53 -23.56
N THR A 132 -32.39 -0.26 -23.24
CA THR A 132 -33.56 0.48 -23.75
C THR A 132 -33.46 0.73 -25.28
N GLU A 133 -32.26 1.03 -25.79
CA GLU A 133 -32.04 1.20 -27.24
C GLU A 133 -32.18 -0.10 -28.06
N LYS A 134 -31.99 -1.27 -27.43
CA LYS A 134 -32.19 -2.59 -28.08
C LYS A 134 -33.66 -3.04 -28.10
N GLU A 135 -34.49 -2.55 -27.18
CA GLU A 135 -35.92 -2.83 -27.17
C GLU A 135 -36.70 -1.94 -28.15
N GLU A 136 -36.29 -0.68 -28.37
CA GLU A 136 -36.94 0.20 -29.35
C GLU A 136 -36.67 -0.23 -30.81
N THR A 137 -35.49 -0.79 -31.12
CA THR A 137 -35.17 -1.29 -32.48
C THR A 137 -35.84 -2.61 -32.85
N GLN A 138 -36.42 -3.35 -31.89
CA GLN A 138 -37.18 -4.57 -32.17
C GLN A 138 -38.69 -4.33 -32.40
N ASN A 139 -39.25 -3.23 -31.90
CA ASN A 139 -40.68 -2.95 -32.05
C ASN A 139 -41.05 -2.30 -33.40
N GLU A 140 -40.14 -1.60 -34.08
CA GLU A 140 -40.42 -1.02 -35.41
C GLU A 140 -40.42 -2.07 -36.54
N ASN A 141 -39.73 -3.20 -36.38
CA ASN A 141 -39.65 -4.23 -37.43
C ASN A 141 -40.83 -5.23 -37.45
N SER A 142 -41.71 -5.21 -36.45
CA SER A 142 -42.90 -6.07 -36.39
C SER A 142 -44.18 -5.44 -36.95
N ALA A 143 -44.14 -4.16 -37.35
CA ALA A 143 -45.32 -3.45 -37.87
C ALA A 143 -45.45 -3.43 -39.42
N VAL A 144 -44.51 -4.04 -40.15
CA VAL A 144 -44.45 -3.97 -41.64
C VAL A 144 -44.63 -5.35 -42.30
N SER A 145 -45.31 -6.31 -41.64
CA SER A 145 -45.53 -7.65 -42.20
C SER A 145 -46.98 -8.14 -42.16
N GLU A 146 -47.96 -7.23 -42.22
CA GLU A 146 -49.36 -7.57 -42.50
C GLU A 146 -49.99 -6.57 -43.48
N GLN A 147 -49.65 -6.67 -44.77
CA GLN A 147 -50.52 -6.25 -45.89
C GLN A 147 -50.28 -7.13 -47.11
#